data_AF-A0A7J2X0I5-F1
#
_entry.id   AF-A0A7J2X0I5-F1
#
_cell.length_a   1.000
_cell.length_b   1.000
_cell.length_c   1.000
_cell.angle_alpha   90.00
_cell.angle_beta   90.00
_cell.angle_gamma   90.00
#
_symmetry.space_group_name_H-M   'P 1'
#
loop_
_entity.id
_entity.type
_entity.pdbx_description
1 polymer ?
#
loop_
_entity_poly.entity_id
_entity_poly.type
_entity_poly.pdbx_seq_one_letter_code
_entity_poly.pdbx_strand_id
1 'polypeptide(L)'
;MSADIDRERVLLATHHAVTFKPDLMTNDKLEAATKGHGSLVFAVLSTANSIATDILSGLSPELTDAAAPYIQLDMIVRNAAEVCMRAGAEPANAALIVAALTYFSGAAARAGVPMANRKLGAMARMATGACRTGPISLVTNKFSNKVSAFAAYKAIYEALLDKKLTKVDGTKIPPFIAGGSPMGHSALGEDIAFPELCMNAAKVGTKAMMDAMAGAAITPYPLWPALIATAVTMEIVHPDAFVGEEYGPFGTVDSAYLAGKGAVEAAKLPEKLHIRGTREELDTAKVIGDMGLILRDVGGVSTLGSMALNEIFAGFEESPIIVGGFSGGPVNAPTGHLCGDSVPVIRLLLKYKGDVYAAAEDVKKYKFNSFIDPEMALCATNTVARKAEEVWRGPVTKTLILASEGVRDRAIYRRAVKAYEMIKAGKTVSEVAKALDDERKEYVEKRGSALLSAFTGKKIEVKFTEIRPQARRHDPFTEKYWGFDSYVSYDISIDGKQFHIENIFAKAIPDFVLEGKGVPEGVTPEEYGLALFAGAVLIQELAYIGHTIINITIPAAVGTILGVDPKEASKLAEKGAYLTSAIPGGKYAAREVSLIAKRIYEELS
;
A
#
# COMPACT_ATOMS: atom_id res chain seq x y z
N MET A 1 -23.47 18.71 41.32
CA MET A 1 -22.51 17.77 40.71
C MET A 1 -21.13 18.37 40.83
N SER A 2 -20.11 17.61 41.23
CA SER A 2 -18.74 18.15 41.19
C SER A 2 -18.33 18.40 39.74
N ALA A 3 -17.54 19.45 39.49
CA ALA A 3 -17.05 19.78 38.16
C ALA A 3 -16.22 18.62 37.54
N ASP A 4 -15.63 17.77 38.38
CA ASP A 4 -14.86 16.61 37.94
C ASP A 4 -15.75 15.50 37.38
N ILE A 5 -16.90 15.20 38.01
CA ILE A 5 -17.87 14.22 37.51
C ILE A 5 -18.45 14.67 36.17
N ASP A 6 -18.72 15.98 36.03
CA ASP A 6 -19.23 16.56 34.78
C ASP A 6 -18.22 16.39 33.64
N ARG A 7 -16.95 16.75 33.89
CA ARG A 7 -15.84 16.56 32.94
C ARG A 7 -15.72 15.10 32.51
N GLU A 8 -15.75 14.15 33.43
CA GLU A 8 -15.67 12.72 33.11
C GLU A 8 -16.80 12.25 32.19
N ARG A 9 -18.03 12.69 32.44
CA ARG A 9 -19.19 12.38 31.58
C ARG A 9 -19.00 12.92 30.16
N VAL A 10 -18.49 14.15 30.01
CA VAL A 10 -18.18 14.71 28.68
C VAL A 10 -17.16 13.85 27.94
N LEU A 11 -16.08 13.46 28.62
CA LEU A 11 -15.00 12.68 28.02
C LEU A 11 -15.47 11.29 27.61
N LEU A 12 -16.22 10.59 28.47
CA LEU A 12 -16.78 9.27 28.19
C LEU A 12 -17.77 9.31 27.02
N ALA A 13 -18.72 10.26 27.06
CA ALA A 13 -19.71 10.41 26.00
C ALA A 13 -19.07 10.71 24.64
N THR A 14 -18.07 11.58 24.62
CA THR A 14 -17.29 11.90 23.42
C THR A 14 -16.55 10.67 22.90
N HIS A 15 -15.87 9.94 23.79
CA HIS A 15 -15.09 8.75 23.42
C HIS A 15 -15.99 7.69 22.77
N HIS A 16 -17.09 7.31 23.43
CA HIS A 16 -18.03 6.32 22.91
C HIS A 16 -18.68 6.74 21.60
N ALA A 17 -19.01 8.03 21.44
CA ALA A 17 -19.62 8.52 20.21
C ALA A 17 -18.67 8.45 19.00
N VAL A 18 -17.40 8.82 19.18
CA VAL A 18 -16.40 8.77 18.11
C VAL A 18 -16.10 7.35 17.69
N THR A 19 -16.08 6.40 18.63
CA THR A 19 -15.80 4.98 18.35
C THR A 19 -17.06 4.15 18.07
N PHE A 20 -18.25 4.77 17.96
CA PHE A 20 -19.51 4.04 17.82
C PHE A 20 -19.55 3.15 16.57
N LYS A 21 -18.97 3.61 15.46
CA LYS A 21 -18.71 2.82 14.25
C LYS A 21 -17.47 3.34 13.52
N PRO A 22 -16.73 2.49 12.78
CA PRO A 22 -15.49 2.91 12.10
C PRO A 22 -15.64 4.13 11.20
N ASP A 23 -16.73 4.24 10.43
CA ASP A 23 -17.00 5.36 9.53
C ASP A 23 -17.05 6.74 10.19
N LEU A 24 -17.21 6.83 11.53
CA LEU A 24 -17.23 8.12 12.23
C LEU A 24 -15.84 8.69 12.49
N MET A 25 -14.79 7.91 12.22
CA MET A 25 -13.41 8.37 12.36
C MET A 25 -12.77 8.78 11.03
N THR A 26 -13.45 8.62 9.89
CA THR A 26 -12.88 8.83 8.54
C THR A 26 -13.89 9.45 7.57
N ASN A 27 -13.41 10.07 6.48
CA ASN A 27 -14.24 10.52 5.35
C ASN A 27 -14.22 9.57 4.15
N ASP A 28 -13.45 8.47 4.22
CA ASP A 28 -13.23 7.56 3.08
C ASP A 28 -14.40 6.58 2.83
N LYS A 29 -15.54 6.79 3.51
CA LYS A 29 -16.82 6.04 3.33
C LYS A 29 -16.61 4.53 3.29
N LEU A 30 -16.10 3.97 4.38
CA LEU A 30 -15.74 2.55 4.47
C LEU A 30 -16.92 1.62 4.19
N GLU A 31 -18.13 1.99 4.63
CA GLU A 31 -19.35 1.23 4.31
C GLU A 31 -19.54 1.10 2.79
N ALA A 32 -19.40 2.20 2.04
CA ALA A 32 -19.56 2.19 0.58
C ALA A 32 -18.47 1.39 -0.12
N ALA A 33 -17.28 1.31 0.47
CA ALA A 33 -16.20 0.49 -0.04
C ALA A 33 -16.43 -1.01 0.26
N THR A 34 -17.21 -1.36 1.28
CA THR A 34 -17.39 -2.75 1.73
C THR A 34 -18.25 -3.57 0.76
N LYS A 35 -17.77 -4.76 0.35
CA LYS A 35 -18.47 -5.68 -0.57
C LYS A 35 -18.71 -5.08 -1.97
N GLY A 36 -19.85 -4.44 -2.21
CA GLY A 36 -20.46 -4.29 -3.54
C GLY A 36 -19.60 -3.60 -4.60
N HIS A 37 -18.80 -2.59 -4.22
CA HIS A 37 -17.97 -1.82 -5.15
C HIS A 37 -16.47 -2.20 -5.10
N GLY A 38 -16.13 -3.29 -4.40
CA GLY A 38 -14.78 -3.85 -4.38
C GLY A 38 -13.76 -3.07 -3.56
N SER A 39 -13.89 -3.07 -2.22
CA SER A 39 -12.79 -2.62 -1.35
C SER A 39 -11.64 -3.61 -1.41
N LEU A 40 -10.50 -3.09 -1.88
CA LEU A 40 -9.23 -3.80 -1.90
C LEU A 40 -8.75 -4.13 -0.50
N VAL A 41 -8.79 -3.16 0.42
CA VAL A 41 -8.25 -3.34 1.76
C VAL A 41 -9.01 -4.39 2.57
N PHE A 42 -10.35 -4.42 2.45
CA PHE A 42 -11.13 -5.42 3.17
C PHE A 42 -10.99 -6.80 2.55
N ALA A 43 -10.88 -6.90 1.22
CA ALA A 43 -10.56 -8.16 0.56
C ALA A 43 -9.20 -8.70 1.00
N VAL A 44 -8.15 -7.88 1.01
CA VAL A 44 -6.80 -8.29 1.43
C VAL A 44 -6.78 -8.74 2.90
N LEU A 45 -7.32 -7.94 3.83
CA LEU A 45 -7.30 -8.29 5.25
C LEU A 45 -8.20 -9.50 5.58
N SER A 46 -9.36 -9.62 4.93
CA SER A 46 -10.24 -10.79 5.12
C SER A 46 -9.59 -12.07 4.60
N THR A 47 -8.91 -11.98 3.45
CA THR A 47 -8.16 -13.11 2.88
C THR A 47 -6.99 -13.49 3.79
N ALA A 48 -6.26 -12.51 4.32
CA ALA A 48 -5.20 -12.72 5.29
C ALA A 48 -5.70 -13.42 6.57
N ASN A 49 -6.87 -13.02 7.07
CA ASN A 49 -7.54 -13.69 8.19
C ASN A 49 -7.85 -15.17 7.86
N SER A 50 -8.41 -15.43 6.68
CA SER A 50 -8.75 -16.80 6.24
C SER A 50 -7.50 -17.69 6.19
N ILE A 51 -6.45 -17.25 5.48
CA ILE A 51 -5.20 -18.00 5.32
C ILE A 51 -4.53 -18.25 6.67
N ALA A 52 -4.40 -17.22 7.52
CA ALA A 52 -3.78 -17.36 8.83
C ALA A 52 -4.57 -18.32 9.73
N THR A 53 -5.90 -18.30 9.67
CA THR A 53 -6.75 -19.21 10.46
C THR A 53 -6.51 -20.66 10.04
N ASP A 54 -6.49 -20.92 8.74
CA ASP A 54 -6.28 -22.26 8.19
C ASP A 54 -4.90 -22.83 8.56
N ILE A 55 -3.83 -22.04 8.39
CA ILE A 55 -2.47 -22.47 8.74
C ILE A 55 -2.32 -22.69 10.24
N LEU A 56 -2.83 -21.78 11.07
CA LEU A 56 -2.77 -21.92 12.54
C LEU A 56 -3.63 -23.08 13.06
N SER A 57 -4.61 -23.54 12.28
CA SER A 57 -5.41 -24.75 12.57
C SER A 57 -4.71 -26.05 12.14
N GLY A 58 -3.51 -25.98 11.58
CA GLY A 58 -2.67 -27.12 11.23
C GLY A 58 -2.64 -27.50 9.76
N LEU A 59 -3.25 -26.71 8.86
CA LEU A 59 -3.14 -26.95 7.42
C LEU A 59 -1.78 -26.48 6.90
N SER A 60 -1.13 -27.31 6.09
CA SER A 60 0.13 -26.97 5.44
C SER A 60 -0.11 -26.09 4.21
N PRO A 61 0.59 -24.94 4.10
CA PRO A 61 0.58 -24.12 2.89
C PRO A 61 1.52 -24.64 1.80
N GLU A 62 2.23 -25.76 2.02
CA GLU A 62 3.19 -26.29 1.07
C GLU A 62 2.52 -26.75 -0.23
N LEU A 63 3.07 -26.28 -1.35
CA LEU A 63 2.72 -26.75 -2.68
C LEU A 63 3.64 -27.92 -3.05
N THR A 64 3.10 -29.13 -3.05
CA THR A 64 3.88 -30.36 -3.23
C THR A 64 3.57 -31.07 -4.54
N ASP A 65 4.43 -32.00 -4.91
CA ASP A 65 4.26 -32.87 -6.07
C ASP A 65 3.49 -34.17 -5.77
N ALA A 66 2.85 -34.26 -4.61
CA ALA A 66 2.17 -35.44 -4.12
C ALA A 66 1.23 -36.08 -5.16
N ALA A 67 1.28 -37.40 -5.30
CA ALA A 67 0.42 -38.20 -6.17
C ALA A 67 -1.02 -38.32 -5.61
N ALA A 68 -1.70 -37.19 -5.45
CA ALA A 68 -3.05 -37.07 -4.92
C ALA A 68 -3.85 -36.04 -5.71
N PRO A 69 -5.18 -36.20 -5.87
CA PRO A 69 -6.00 -35.21 -6.57
C PRO A 69 -6.12 -33.88 -5.80
N TYR A 70 -5.96 -33.90 -4.47
CA TYR A 70 -6.02 -32.74 -3.60
C TYR A 70 -4.88 -32.77 -2.59
N ILE A 71 -4.31 -31.60 -2.32
CA ILE A 71 -3.37 -31.34 -1.23
C ILE A 71 -4.00 -30.35 -0.24
N GLN A 72 -3.41 -30.18 0.95
CA GLN A 72 -4.00 -29.31 1.97
C GLN A 72 -4.11 -27.84 1.52
N LEU A 73 -3.15 -27.39 0.70
CA LEU A 73 -3.16 -26.07 0.08
C LEU A 73 -4.40 -25.80 -0.79
N ASP A 74 -5.02 -26.82 -1.41
CA ASP A 74 -6.27 -26.63 -2.17
C ASP A 74 -7.40 -26.10 -1.28
N MET A 75 -7.44 -26.54 -0.01
CA MET A 75 -8.44 -26.10 0.95
C MET A 75 -8.18 -24.65 1.39
N ILE A 76 -6.91 -24.32 1.68
CA ILE A 76 -6.49 -22.95 2.03
C ILE A 76 -6.87 -21.98 0.90
N VAL A 77 -6.50 -22.30 -0.33
CA VAL A 77 -6.78 -21.46 -1.51
C VAL A 77 -8.28 -21.32 -1.74
N ARG A 78 -9.08 -22.39 -1.58
CA ARG A 78 -10.53 -22.36 -1.76
C ARG A 78 -11.21 -21.47 -0.71
N ASN A 79 -10.88 -21.65 0.56
CA ASN A 79 -11.43 -20.85 1.66
C ASN A 79 -11.07 -19.36 1.51
N ALA A 80 -9.81 -19.09 1.15
CA ALA A 80 -9.32 -17.75 0.90
C ALA A 80 -10.03 -17.08 -0.29
N ALA A 81 -10.23 -17.80 -1.40
CA ALA A 81 -10.96 -17.32 -2.57
C ALA A 81 -12.41 -16.95 -2.24
N GLU A 82 -13.13 -17.80 -1.52
CA GLU A 82 -14.51 -17.56 -1.10
C GLU A 82 -14.61 -16.29 -0.24
N VAL A 83 -13.72 -16.14 0.75
CA VAL A 83 -13.68 -14.97 1.63
C VAL A 83 -13.33 -13.70 0.86
N CYS A 84 -12.34 -13.76 -0.03
CA CYS A 84 -11.91 -12.62 -0.84
C CYS A 84 -13.05 -12.09 -1.73
N MET A 85 -13.78 -13.00 -2.39
CA MET A 85 -14.93 -12.63 -3.23
C MET A 85 -16.10 -12.11 -2.39
N ARG A 86 -16.37 -12.70 -1.22
CA ARG A 86 -17.39 -12.19 -0.28
C ARG A 86 -17.08 -10.78 0.22
N ALA A 87 -15.80 -10.41 0.33
CA ALA A 87 -15.37 -9.07 0.68
C ALA A 87 -15.51 -8.05 -0.45
N GLY A 88 -15.84 -8.50 -1.67
CA GLY A 88 -16.13 -7.63 -2.82
C GLY A 88 -15.15 -7.72 -3.97
N ALA A 89 -14.09 -8.52 -3.87
CA ALA A 89 -13.14 -8.65 -4.97
C ALA A 89 -13.77 -9.41 -6.15
N GLU A 90 -13.61 -8.86 -7.35
CA GLU A 90 -13.92 -9.60 -8.57
C GLU A 90 -12.97 -10.80 -8.74
N PRO A 91 -13.37 -11.88 -9.44
CA PRO A 91 -12.63 -13.14 -9.50
C PRO A 91 -11.13 -13.06 -9.83
N ALA A 92 -10.69 -12.23 -10.77
CA ALA A 92 -9.28 -12.15 -11.17
C ALA A 92 -8.43 -11.44 -10.12
N ASN A 93 -8.92 -10.32 -9.57
CA ASN A 93 -8.31 -9.64 -8.44
C ASN A 93 -8.27 -10.54 -7.20
N ALA A 94 -9.33 -11.30 -6.93
CA ALA A 94 -9.36 -12.27 -5.85
C ALA A 94 -8.29 -13.36 -6.05
N ALA A 95 -8.12 -13.87 -7.27
CA ALA A 95 -7.10 -14.86 -7.57
C ALA A 95 -5.69 -14.34 -7.29
N LEU A 96 -5.41 -13.08 -7.70
CA LEU A 96 -4.13 -12.44 -7.43
C LEU A 96 -3.87 -12.23 -5.93
N ILE A 97 -4.86 -11.70 -5.20
CA ILE A 97 -4.75 -11.46 -3.74
C ILE A 97 -4.50 -12.79 -3.00
N VAL A 98 -5.28 -13.83 -3.32
CA VAL A 98 -5.15 -15.15 -2.69
C VAL A 98 -3.78 -15.76 -3.00
N ALA A 99 -3.36 -15.75 -4.27
CA ALA A 99 -2.07 -16.32 -4.65
C ALA A 99 -0.90 -15.56 -3.98
N ALA A 100 -0.93 -14.23 -3.99
CA ALA A 100 0.13 -13.41 -3.39
C ALA A 100 0.23 -13.61 -1.87
N LEU A 101 -0.90 -13.56 -1.15
CA LEU A 101 -0.88 -13.76 0.30
C LEU A 101 -0.51 -15.18 0.68
N THR A 102 -0.94 -16.19 -0.08
CA THR A 102 -0.60 -17.59 0.20
C THR A 102 0.89 -17.85 -0.05
N TYR A 103 1.46 -17.25 -1.11
CA TYR A 103 2.91 -17.27 -1.36
C TYR A 103 3.68 -16.69 -0.17
N PHE A 104 3.32 -15.48 0.25
CA PHE A 104 3.95 -14.84 1.41
C PHE A 104 3.58 -15.51 2.74
N SER A 105 2.67 -16.48 2.76
CA SER A 105 2.40 -17.31 3.95
C SER A 105 3.28 -18.54 4.02
N GLY A 106 4.10 -18.81 3.00
CA GLY A 106 5.07 -19.92 2.96
C GLY A 106 4.85 -20.91 1.81
N ALA A 107 3.89 -20.68 0.91
CA ALA A 107 3.69 -21.53 -0.27
C ALA A 107 4.71 -21.21 -1.38
N ALA A 108 5.16 -22.25 -2.09
CA ALA A 108 5.87 -22.04 -3.35
C ALA A 108 4.90 -21.61 -4.47
N ALA A 109 5.39 -20.90 -5.49
CA ALA A 109 4.57 -20.54 -6.64
C ALA A 109 4.16 -21.75 -7.52
N ARG A 110 4.87 -22.88 -7.37
CA ARG A 110 4.68 -24.12 -8.15
C ARG A 110 5.22 -25.34 -7.41
N ALA A 111 4.82 -26.54 -7.84
CA ALA A 111 5.22 -27.82 -7.24
C ALA A 111 6.66 -28.28 -7.54
N GLY A 112 7.41 -27.56 -8.39
CA GLY A 112 8.80 -27.90 -8.72
C GLY A 112 8.97 -28.97 -9.80
N VAL A 113 7.90 -29.60 -10.27
CA VAL A 113 7.92 -30.54 -11.41
C VAL A 113 6.79 -30.20 -12.40
N PRO A 114 6.89 -30.62 -13.67
CA PRO A 114 5.85 -30.37 -14.67
C PRO A 114 4.51 -31.02 -14.31
N MET A 115 3.64 -30.29 -13.60
CA MET A 115 2.33 -30.76 -13.16
C MET A 115 1.20 -29.79 -13.51
N ALA A 116 1.10 -29.47 -14.79
CA ALA A 116 0.02 -28.70 -15.38
C ALA A 116 -0.36 -27.44 -14.54
N ASN A 117 -1.58 -27.41 -13.99
CA ASN A 117 -2.13 -26.30 -13.22
C ASN A 117 -1.81 -26.33 -11.71
N ARG A 118 -0.87 -27.18 -11.25
CA ARG A 118 -0.40 -27.19 -9.85
C ARG A 118 0.61 -26.05 -9.60
N LYS A 119 0.12 -24.85 -9.85
CA LYS A 119 0.79 -23.56 -9.75
C LYS A 119 -0.14 -22.63 -9.01
N LEU A 120 0.40 -21.85 -8.07
CA LEU A 120 -0.41 -21.12 -7.10
C LEU A 120 -1.37 -20.13 -7.78
N GLY A 121 -0.91 -19.43 -8.84
CA GLY A 121 -1.76 -18.56 -9.64
C GLY A 121 -2.90 -19.30 -10.35
N ALA A 122 -2.62 -20.48 -10.91
CA ALA A 122 -3.63 -21.30 -11.58
C ALA A 122 -4.64 -21.90 -10.59
N MET A 123 -4.19 -22.37 -9.42
CA MET A 123 -5.04 -22.86 -8.34
C MET A 123 -6.00 -21.76 -7.86
N ALA A 124 -5.47 -20.56 -7.58
CA ALA A 124 -6.28 -19.43 -7.16
C ALA A 124 -7.28 -19.00 -8.23
N ARG A 125 -6.85 -18.94 -9.51
CA ARG A 125 -7.74 -18.61 -10.64
C ARG A 125 -8.89 -19.61 -10.78
N MET A 126 -8.61 -20.90 -10.67
CA MET A 126 -9.65 -21.94 -10.72
C MET A 126 -10.58 -21.87 -9.51
N ALA A 127 -10.06 -21.59 -8.32
CA ALA A 127 -10.86 -21.46 -7.10
C ALA A 127 -11.81 -20.25 -7.12
N THR A 128 -11.42 -19.14 -7.76
CA THR A 128 -12.29 -17.95 -7.89
C THR A 128 -13.20 -18.01 -9.12
N GLY A 129 -12.98 -18.97 -10.04
CA GLY A 129 -13.70 -19.04 -11.32
C GLY A 129 -13.28 -17.95 -12.31
N ALA A 130 -12.10 -17.34 -12.13
CA ALA A 130 -11.59 -16.32 -13.04
C ALA A 130 -11.22 -16.89 -14.42
N CYS A 131 -11.56 -16.13 -15.46
CA CYS A 131 -11.25 -16.49 -16.85
C CYS A 131 -9.74 -16.51 -17.07
N ARG A 132 -9.24 -17.52 -17.79
CA ARG A 132 -7.85 -17.53 -18.24
C ARG A 132 -7.65 -16.41 -19.26
N THR A 133 -6.70 -15.54 -18.98
CA THR A 133 -6.26 -14.47 -19.89
C THR A 133 -4.72 -14.46 -19.91
N GLY A 134 -4.11 -13.78 -20.88
CA GLY A 134 -2.65 -13.66 -20.99
C GLY A 134 -2.10 -12.46 -20.22
N PRO A 135 -0.78 -12.42 -19.94
CA PRO A 135 -0.12 -11.25 -19.35
C PRO A 135 -0.35 -9.93 -20.12
N ILE A 136 -0.75 -9.98 -21.39
CA ILE A 136 -1.05 -8.78 -22.20
C ILE A 136 -2.16 -7.92 -21.62
N SER A 137 -3.05 -8.52 -20.82
CA SER A 137 -4.12 -7.81 -20.13
C SER A 137 -3.65 -7.11 -18.85
N LEU A 138 -2.42 -7.34 -18.40
CA LEU A 138 -1.88 -6.71 -17.20
C LEU A 138 -1.67 -5.21 -17.42
N VAL A 139 -1.86 -4.47 -16.34
CA VAL A 139 -1.59 -3.03 -16.26
C VAL A 139 -0.86 -2.74 -14.95
N THR A 140 -0.04 -1.70 -14.93
CA THR A 140 0.50 -1.18 -13.67
C THR A 140 -0.63 -0.76 -12.72
N ASN A 141 -0.33 -0.62 -11.43
CA ASN A 141 -1.23 0.11 -10.54
C ASN A 141 -1.41 1.57 -11.03
N LYS A 142 -2.40 2.25 -10.47
CA LYS A 142 -2.62 3.68 -10.70
C LYS A 142 -1.59 4.49 -9.90
N PHE A 143 -0.77 5.27 -10.61
CA PHE A 143 -0.02 6.39 -10.05
C PHE A 143 -0.79 7.68 -10.39
N SER A 144 -0.27 8.51 -11.28
CA SER A 144 -1.01 9.57 -11.99
C SER A 144 -1.74 9.00 -13.20
N ASN A 145 -1.03 8.17 -13.97
CA ASN A 145 -1.49 7.41 -15.13
C ASN A 145 -1.22 5.92 -14.89
N LYS A 146 -1.53 5.09 -15.89
CA LYS A 146 -1.20 3.66 -15.91
C LYS A 146 -0.64 3.25 -17.26
N VAL A 147 0.22 2.24 -17.27
CA VAL A 147 0.81 1.67 -18.49
C VAL A 147 0.39 0.20 -18.60
N SER A 148 0.09 -0.27 -19.81
CA SER A 148 -0.24 -1.67 -20.05
C SER A 148 1.01 -2.49 -20.34
N ALA A 149 0.90 -3.81 -20.17
CA ALA A 149 1.97 -4.75 -20.51
C ALA A 149 2.42 -4.71 -21.98
N PHE A 150 1.67 -4.04 -22.86
CA PHE A 150 1.97 -3.96 -24.28
C PHE A 150 3.40 -3.44 -24.57
N ALA A 151 3.92 -2.51 -23.75
CA ALA A 151 5.29 -2.02 -23.91
C ALA A 151 6.32 -3.16 -23.75
N ALA A 152 6.17 -4.02 -22.73
CA ALA A 152 7.00 -5.20 -22.57
C ALA A 152 6.81 -6.20 -23.73
N TYR A 153 5.56 -6.50 -24.12
CA TYR A 153 5.28 -7.40 -25.24
C TYR A 153 5.96 -6.95 -26.52
N LYS A 154 5.78 -5.68 -26.90
CA LYS A 154 6.35 -5.13 -28.12
C LYS A 154 7.87 -5.30 -28.12
N ALA A 155 8.54 -4.86 -27.06
CA ALA A 155 10.00 -4.91 -26.99
C ALA A 155 10.54 -6.35 -26.98
N ILE A 156 9.91 -7.27 -26.25
CA ILE A 156 10.30 -8.68 -26.20
C ILE A 156 10.10 -9.34 -27.57
N TYR A 157 8.95 -9.14 -28.21
CA TYR A 157 8.66 -9.78 -29.51
C TYR A 157 9.49 -9.19 -30.65
N GLU A 158 9.80 -7.89 -30.64
CA GLU A 158 10.77 -7.29 -31.57
C GLU A 158 12.15 -7.95 -31.40
N ALA A 159 12.61 -8.14 -30.16
CA ALA A 159 13.88 -8.80 -29.89
C ALA A 159 13.88 -10.31 -30.24
N LEU A 160 12.73 -11.00 -30.14
CA LEU A 160 12.55 -12.38 -30.62
C LEU A 160 12.69 -12.46 -32.14
N LEU A 161 11.98 -11.59 -32.87
CA LEU A 161 12.02 -11.56 -34.33
C LEU A 161 13.42 -11.22 -34.86
N ASP A 162 14.13 -10.34 -34.15
CA ASP A 162 15.52 -9.99 -34.44
C ASP A 162 16.54 -11.07 -34.01
N LYS A 163 16.10 -12.17 -33.39
CA LYS A 163 16.96 -13.25 -32.84
C LYS A 163 18.02 -12.74 -31.85
N LYS A 164 17.65 -11.76 -31.00
CA LYS A 164 18.57 -11.10 -30.04
C LYS A 164 18.46 -11.63 -28.61
N LEU A 165 17.43 -12.41 -28.29
CA LEU A 165 17.21 -12.88 -26.91
C LEU A 165 18.03 -14.13 -26.56
N THR A 166 18.44 -14.92 -27.55
CA THR A 166 19.37 -16.04 -27.38
C THR A 166 20.21 -16.22 -28.64
N LYS A 167 21.42 -16.75 -28.49
CA LYS A 167 22.28 -17.13 -29.60
C LYS A 167 21.82 -18.39 -30.35
N VAL A 168 20.88 -19.15 -29.78
CA VAL A 168 20.33 -20.37 -30.40
C VAL A 168 19.35 -19.99 -31.51
N ASP A 169 19.73 -20.27 -32.75
CA ASP A 169 18.88 -20.03 -33.91
C ASP A 169 17.93 -21.22 -34.16
N GLY A 170 16.64 -21.00 -33.88
CA GLY A 170 15.59 -22.00 -34.08
C GLY A 170 15.51 -22.56 -35.50
N THR A 171 15.96 -21.83 -36.52
CA THR A 171 15.95 -22.32 -37.92
C THR A 171 17.03 -23.37 -38.19
N LYS A 172 17.98 -23.54 -37.27
CA LYS A 172 19.05 -24.54 -37.36
C LYS A 172 18.75 -25.80 -36.55
N ILE A 173 17.65 -25.82 -35.79
CA ILE A 173 17.28 -26.96 -34.95
C ILE A 173 16.62 -28.03 -35.84
N PRO A 174 17.18 -29.24 -35.94
CA PRO A 174 16.58 -30.32 -36.72
C PRO A 174 15.21 -30.75 -36.16
N PRO A 175 14.34 -31.36 -36.99
CA PRO A 175 13.12 -31.98 -36.51
C PRO A 175 13.38 -32.96 -35.35
N PHE A 176 12.43 -33.08 -34.42
CA PHE A 176 12.49 -33.92 -33.20
C PHE A 176 13.54 -33.55 -32.14
N ILE A 177 14.34 -32.50 -32.35
CA ILE A 177 15.12 -31.88 -31.27
C ILE A 177 14.23 -30.89 -30.51
N ALA A 178 13.59 -29.95 -31.21
CA ALA A 178 12.62 -29.03 -30.62
C ALA A 178 11.37 -29.78 -30.11
N GLY A 179 10.91 -29.44 -28.90
CA GLY A 179 9.71 -30.01 -28.28
C GLY A 179 9.91 -31.36 -27.58
N GLY A 180 11.13 -31.92 -27.58
CA GLY A 180 11.49 -33.14 -26.86
C GLY A 180 12.58 -32.93 -25.80
N SER A 181 12.93 -33.99 -25.09
CA SER A 181 14.03 -33.97 -24.11
C SER A 181 15.39 -33.56 -24.68
N PRO A 182 15.75 -33.80 -25.97
CA PRO A 182 17.04 -33.33 -26.50
C PRO A 182 17.18 -31.80 -26.56
N MET A 183 16.07 -31.05 -26.50
CA MET A 183 16.09 -29.61 -26.23
C MET A 183 15.88 -29.37 -24.74
N GLY A 184 14.80 -29.94 -24.17
CA GLY A 184 14.29 -29.58 -22.85
C GLY A 184 15.15 -30.00 -21.65
N HIS A 185 16.00 -31.02 -21.78
CA HIS A 185 16.89 -31.54 -20.73
C HIS A 185 18.31 -31.73 -21.26
N SER A 186 18.86 -30.66 -21.82
CA SER A 186 20.16 -30.66 -22.48
C SER A 186 20.84 -29.31 -22.34
N ALA A 187 22.15 -29.28 -22.62
CA ALA A 187 22.91 -28.04 -22.66
C ALA A 187 22.32 -27.00 -23.63
N LEU A 188 21.73 -27.42 -24.76
CA LEU A 188 21.15 -26.48 -25.71
C LEU A 188 19.96 -25.71 -25.10
N GLY A 189 19.14 -26.38 -24.29
CA GLY A 189 17.98 -25.77 -23.62
C GLY A 189 18.31 -25.20 -22.25
N GLU A 190 18.64 -26.07 -21.29
CA GLU A 190 18.75 -25.74 -19.86
C GLU A 190 19.99 -24.91 -19.52
N ASP A 191 21.07 -25.00 -20.30
CA ASP A 191 22.31 -24.24 -20.05
C ASP A 191 22.43 -23.00 -20.95
N ILE A 192 21.82 -23.01 -22.14
CA ILE A 192 22.00 -21.96 -23.15
C ILE A 192 20.70 -21.21 -23.45
N ALA A 193 19.74 -21.86 -24.12
CA ALA A 193 18.60 -21.14 -24.69
C ALA A 193 17.67 -20.58 -23.61
N PHE A 194 17.25 -21.39 -22.62
CA PHE A 194 16.31 -20.96 -21.60
C PHE A 194 16.90 -19.89 -20.67
N PRO A 195 18.15 -20.03 -20.16
CA PRO A 195 18.77 -18.97 -19.36
C PRO A 195 18.90 -17.64 -20.10
N GLU A 196 19.39 -17.66 -21.35
CA GLU A 196 19.55 -16.45 -22.17
C GLU A 196 18.18 -15.82 -22.46
N LEU A 197 17.20 -16.61 -22.89
CA LEU A 197 15.83 -16.13 -23.15
C LEU A 197 15.22 -15.48 -21.90
N CYS A 198 15.30 -16.15 -20.75
CA CYS A 198 14.75 -15.63 -19.49
C CYS A 198 15.37 -14.28 -19.12
N MET A 199 16.70 -14.23 -19.01
CA MET A 199 17.42 -13.03 -18.58
C MET A 199 17.20 -11.87 -19.56
N ASN A 200 17.38 -12.12 -20.86
CA ASN A 200 17.34 -11.07 -21.87
C ASN A 200 15.93 -10.54 -22.12
N ALA A 201 14.93 -11.43 -22.19
CA ALA A 201 13.54 -11.02 -22.38
C ALA A 201 13.06 -10.13 -21.22
N ALA A 202 13.27 -10.58 -19.99
CA ALA A 202 12.84 -9.83 -18.81
C ALA A 202 13.56 -8.49 -18.69
N LYS A 203 14.86 -8.45 -19.02
CA LYS A 203 15.67 -7.21 -19.03
C LYS A 203 15.17 -6.19 -20.06
N VAL A 204 14.91 -6.62 -21.29
CA VAL A 204 14.40 -5.74 -22.37
C VAL A 204 12.98 -5.29 -22.06
N GLY A 205 12.10 -6.19 -21.61
CA GLY A 205 10.72 -5.86 -21.25
C GLY A 205 10.62 -4.88 -20.09
N THR A 206 11.47 -5.04 -19.06
CA THR A 206 11.50 -4.15 -17.89
C THR A 206 11.89 -2.74 -18.30
N LYS A 207 12.95 -2.58 -19.11
CA LYS A 207 13.38 -1.27 -19.62
C LYS A 207 12.28 -0.60 -20.45
N ALA A 208 11.65 -1.35 -21.35
CA ALA A 208 10.57 -0.81 -22.17
C ALA A 208 9.37 -0.33 -21.35
N MET A 209 9.02 -1.04 -20.27
CA MET A 209 7.98 -0.61 -19.33
C MET A 209 8.38 0.67 -18.60
N MET A 210 9.62 0.78 -18.12
CA MET A 210 10.14 1.98 -17.48
C MET A 210 10.15 3.20 -18.41
N ASP A 211 10.55 3.01 -19.67
CA ASP A 211 10.52 4.06 -20.70
C ASP A 211 9.09 4.49 -21.02
N ALA A 212 8.16 3.53 -21.10
CA ALA A 212 6.74 3.83 -21.30
C ALA A 212 6.13 4.59 -20.11
N MET A 213 6.55 4.29 -18.87
CA MET A 213 6.16 5.05 -17.68
C MET A 213 6.67 6.49 -17.76
N ALA A 214 7.94 6.70 -18.11
CA ALA A 214 8.50 8.04 -18.33
C ALA A 214 7.69 8.82 -19.37
N GLY A 215 7.39 8.18 -20.51
CA GLY A 215 6.58 8.78 -21.59
C GLY A 215 5.14 9.10 -21.18
N ALA A 216 4.61 8.44 -20.14
CA ALA A 216 3.28 8.66 -19.58
C ALA A 216 3.26 9.66 -18.40
N ALA A 217 4.33 10.45 -18.22
CA ALA A 217 4.50 11.36 -17.08
C ALA A 217 4.40 10.64 -15.72
N ILE A 218 4.96 9.44 -15.65
CA ILE A 218 5.10 8.66 -14.42
C ILE A 218 6.60 8.51 -14.15
N THR A 219 7.03 8.74 -12.92
CA THR A 219 8.39 8.35 -12.52
C THR A 219 8.58 6.84 -12.79
N PRO A 220 9.68 6.41 -13.42
CA PRO A 220 9.92 4.99 -13.74
C PRO A 220 10.11 4.12 -12.51
N TYR A 221 9.01 3.77 -11.84
CA TYR A 221 9.00 3.00 -10.61
C TYR A 221 9.23 1.51 -10.88
N PRO A 222 10.15 0.84 -10.17
CA PRO A 222 10.77 -0.40 -10.66
C PRO A 222 9.93 -1.67 -10.50
N LEU A 223 9.07 -1.77 -9.48
CA LEU A 223 8.36 -3.01 -9.13
C LEU A 223 7.45 -3.54 -10.25
N TRP A 224 6.49 -2.73 -10.72
CA TRP A 224 5.54 -3.17 -11.75
C TRP A 224 6.17 -3.50 -13.10
N PRO A 225 7.11 -2.68 -13.64
CA PRO A 225 7.91 -3.04 -14.80
C PRO A 225 8.55 -4.42 -14.68
N ALA A 226 9.19 -4.71 -13.54
CA ALA A 226 9.84 -5.99 -13.30
C ALA A 226 8.85 -7.16 -13.25
N LEU A 227 7.74 -7.01 -12.52
CA LEU A 227 6.68 -8.02 -12.41
C LEU A 227 6.04 -8.33 -13.77
N ILE A 228 5.67 -7.29 -14.53
CA ILE A 228 5.03 -7.44 -15.83
C ILE A 228 5.99 -8.08 -16.83
N ALA A 229 7.22 -7.57 -16.95
CA ALA A 229 8.19 -8.12 -17.89
C ALA A 229 8.47 -9.61 -17.61
N THR A 230 8.62 -9.96 -16.34
CA THR A 230 8.78 -11.37 -15.91
C THR A 230 7.56 -12.21 -16.29
N ALA A 231 6.33 -11.72 -16.07
CA ALA A 231 5.12 -12.43 -16.48
C ALA A 231 5.03 -12.67 -17.99
N VAL A 232 5.41 -11.67 -18.82
CA VAL A 232 5.49 -11.81 -20.28
C VAL A 232 6.56 -12.83 -20.67
N THR A 233 7.72 -12.81 -20.03
CA THR A 233 8.78 -13.79 -20.26
C THR A 233 8.33 -15.22 -19.90
N MET A 234 7.55 -15.39 -18.83
CA MET A 234 7.00 -16.70 -18.44
C MET A 234 5.86 -17.20 -19.35
N GLU A 235 5.40 -16.39 -20.31
CA GLU A 235 4.51 -16.87 -21.37
C GLU A 235 5.28 -17.56 -22.50
N ILE A 236 6.54 -17.17 -22.75
CA ILE A 236 7.36 -17.67 -23.85
C ILE A 236 8.32 -18.81 -23.46
N VAL A 237 8.87 -18.79 -22.24
CA VAL A 237 9.84 -19.80 -21.78
C VAL A 237 9.13 -20.93 -21.03
N HIS A 238 9.67 -22.16 -21.09
CA HIS A 238 9.23 -23.24 -20.24
C HIS A 238 9.50 -22.88 -18.77
N PRO A 239 8.47 -22.66 -17.93
CA PRO A 239 8.72 -22.21 -16.57
C PRO A 239 9.45 -23.28 -15.74
N ASP A 240 9.20 -24.57 -16.00
CA ASP A 240 9.65 -25.73 -15.20
C ASP A 240 11.02 -26.29 -15.59
N ALA A 241 11.78 -25.60 -16.43
CA ALA A 241 13.16 -25.96 -16.69
C ALA A 241 14.05 -25.67 -15.47
N PHE A 242 14.86 -26.67 -15.10
CA PHE A 242 15.97 -26.50 -14.18
C PHE A 242 17.19 -26.16 -15.01
N VAL A 243 17.84 -25.05 -14.67
CA VAL A 243 18.97 -24.56 -15.47
C VAL A 243 20.27 -25.21 -15.01
N GLY A 244 21.30 -25.13 -15.87
CA GLY A 244 22.61 -25.71 -15.60
C GLY A 244 23.24 -25.26 -14.28
N GLU A 245 24.14 -26.09 -13.75
CA GLU A 245 24.78 -25.88 -12.44
C GLU A 245 25.61 -24.58 -12.37
N GLU A 246 26.00 -24.01 -13.52
CA GLU A 246 26.67 -22.71 -13.59
C GLU A 246 25.83 -21.55 -13.02
N TYR A 247 24.50 -21.71 -13.00
CA TYR A 247 23.57 -20.73 -12.46
C TYR A 247 23.24 -20.97 -10.98
N GLY A 248 23.45 -22.20 -10.49
CA GLY A 248 23.26 -22.61 -9.10
C GLY A 248 22.98 -24.12 -8.99
N PRO A 249 22.91 -24.68 -7.77
CA PRO A 249 22.69 -26.11 -7.57
C PRO A 249 21.45 -26.64 -8.30
N PHE A 250 21.54 -27.83 -8.90
CA PHE A 250 20.42 -28.46 -9.58
C PHE A 250 19.17 -28.53 -8.68
N GLY A 251 18.00 -28.20 -9.24
CA GLY A 251 16.75 -28.16 -8.50
C GLY A 251 16.49 -26.87 -7.71
N THR A 252 17.46 -25.95 -7.64
CA THR A 252 17.32 -24.71 -6.84
C THR A 252 17.15 -23.44 -7.68
N VAL A 253 17.60 -23.46 -8.94
CA VAL A 253 17.48 -22.34 -9.88
C VAL A 253 16.61 -22.75 -11.06
N ASP A 254 15.68 -21.89 -11.41
CA ASP A 254 14.73 -22.14 -12.47
C ASP A 254 14.54 -20.94 -13.42
N SER A 255 13.81 -21.18 -14.51
CA SER A 255 13.50 -20.14 -15.49
C SER A 255 12.80 -18.92 -14.89
N ALA A 256 11.94 -19.09 -13.90
CA ALA A 256 11.25 -17.99 -13.25
C ALA A 256 12.23 -17.12 -12.46
N TYR A 257 13.13 -17.73 -11.70
CA TYR A 257 14.21 -17.07 -10.99
C TYR A 257 15.12 -16.28 -11.94
N LEU A 258 15.55 -16.88 -13.05
CA LEU A 258 16.39 -16.18 -14.02
C LEU A 258 15.67 -15.00 -14.69
N ALA A 259 14.38 -15.15 -15.03
CA ALA A 259 13.61 -14.02 -15.53
C ALA A 259 13.50 -12.92 -14.46
N GLY A 260 13.25 -13.29 -13.21
CA GLY A 260 13.26 -12.37 -12.08
C GLY A 260 14.60 -11.66 -11.91
N LYS A 261 15.73 -12.37 -12.06
CA LYS A 261 17.09 -11.82 -11.98
C LYS A 261 17.33 -10.80 -13.10
N GLY A 262 16.94 -11.12 -14.35
CA GLY A 262 17.04 -10.20 -15.48
C GLY A 262 16.20 -8.93 -15.28
N ALA A 263 15.00 -9.07 -14.71
CA ALA A 263 14.14 -7.94 -14.38
C ALA A 263 14.70 -7.09 -13.22
N VAL A 264 15.18 -7.71 -12.15
CA VAL A 264 15.80 -7.06 -10.99
C VAL A 264 17.02 -6.24 -11.39
N GLU A 265 17.90 -6.80 -12.24
CA GLU A 265 19.07 -6.10 -12.76
C GLU A 265 18.66 -4.86 -13.57
N ALA A 266 17.65 -5.01 -14.45
CA ALA A 266 17.17 -3.93 -15.29
C ALA A 266 16.50 -2.79 -14.49
N ALA A 267 15.70 -3.17 -13.49
CA ALA A 267 14.96 -2.26 -12.64
C ALA A 267 15.81 -1.67 -11.50
N LYS A 268 17.04 -2.17 -11.30
CA LYS A 268 17.92 -1.83 -10.16
C LYS A 268 17.22 -2.04 -8.81
N LEU A 269 16.46 -3.12 -8.71
CA LEU A 269 15.84 -3.52 -7.45
C LEU A 269 16.92 -4.02 -6.47
N PRO A 270 16.71 -3.88 -5.15
CA PRO A 270 17.64 -4.43 -4.16
C PRO A 270 17.73 -5.95 -4.29
N GLU A 271 18.87 -6.55 -3.92
CA GLU A 271 19.05 -8.00 -3.99
C GLU A 271 18.15 -8.76 -3.02
N LYS A 272 17.80 -8.13 -1.90
CA LYS A 272 17.00 -8.70 -0.82
C LYS A 272 15.82 -7.81 -0.47
N LEU A 273 14.72 -8.45 -0.07
CA LEU A 273 13.58 -7.82 0.56
C LEU A 273 13.43 -8.34 1.99
N HIS A 274 13.07 -7.46 2.92
CA HIS A 274 12.87 -7.81 4.32
C HIS A 274 11.42 -7.58 4.72
N ILE A 275 10.74 -8.62 5.19
CA ILE A 275 9.37 -8.48 5.69
C ILE A 275 9.41 -7.64 6.97
N ARG A 276 8.61 -6.58 7.03
CA ARG A 276 8.56 -5.68 8.19
C ARG A 276 8.16 -6.43 9.45
N GLY A 277 8.75 -6.05 10.57
CA GLY A 277 8.50 -6.67 11.87
C GLY A 277 9.25 -7.98 12.08
N THR A 278 9.26 -8.91 11.12
CA THR A 278 10.00 -10.18 11.24
C THR A 278 11.46 -10.09 10.80
N ARG A 279 11.76 -9.23 9.81
CA ARG A 279 13.04 -9.14 9.09
C ARG A 279 13.45 -10.44 8.41
N GLU A 280 12.46 -11.25 8.05
CA GLU A 280 12.70 -12.40 7.19
C GLU A 280 13.21 -11.91 5.83
N GLU A 281 14.38 -12.42 5.45
CA GLU A 281 15.08 -12.07 4.21
C GLU A 281 14.57 -12.94 3.06
N LEU A 282 14.14 -12.31 1.97
CA LEU A 282 13.75 -12.96 0.73
C LEU A 282 14.68 -12.51 -0.40
N ASP A 283 15.06 -13.45 -1.29
CA ASP A 283 15.73 -13.11 -2.55
C ASP A 283 14.75 -12.39 -3.49
N THR A 284 15.06 -11.16 -3.86
CA THR A 284 14.19 -10.34 -4.73
C THR A 284 13.98 -10.98 -6.10
N ALA A 285 15.01 -11.59 -6.70
CA ALA A 285 14.88 -12.25 -7.99
C ALA A 285 13.90 -13.42 -7.92
N LYS A 286 13.92 -14.16 -6.80
CA LYS A 286 12.95 -15.24 -6.55
C LYS A 286 11.53 -14.69 -6.40
N VAL A 287 11.33 -13.64 -5.61
CA VAL A 287 10.01 -13.02 -5.41
C VAL A 287 9.44 -12.46 -6.72
N ILE A 288 10.25 -11.74 -7.50
CA ILE A 288 9.83 -11.19 -8.80
C ILE A 288 9.52 -12.31 -9.80
N GLY A 289 10.38 -13.35 -9.86
CA GLY A 289 10.20 -14.54 -10.69
C GLY A 289 8.86 -15.25 -10.42
N ASP A 290 8.65 -15.58 -9.16
CA ASP A 290 7.47 -16.30 -8.67
C ASP A 290 6.19 -15.48 -8.85
N MET A 291 6.22 -14.18 -8.56
CA MET A 291 5.08 -13.30 -8.80
C MET A 291 4.79 -13.10 -10.29
N GLY A 292 5.83 -13.07 -11.14
CA GLY A 292 5.66 -13.07 -12.60
C GLY A 292 4.94 -14.34 -13.08
N LEU A 293 5.28 -15.51 -12.54
CA LEU A 293 4.58 -16.77 -12.83
C LEU A 293 3.13 -16.74 -12.36
N ILE A 294 2.88 -16.25 -11.13
CA ILE A 294 1.52 -16.07 -10.60
C ILE A 294 0.70 -15.14 -11.50
N LEU A 295 1.24 -13.99 -11.88
CA LEU A 295 0.57 -13.03 -12.76
C LEU A 295 0.30 -13.61 -14.15
N ARG A 296 1.21 -14.43 -14.68
CA ARG A 296 1.03 -15.15 -15.94
C ARG A 296 -0.15 -16.13 -15.88
N ASP A 297 -0.33 -16.82 -14.75
CA ASP A 297 -1.40 -17.81 -14.58
C ASP A 297 -2.76 -17.18 -14.25
N VAL A 298 -2.76 -16.07 -13.49
CA VAL A 298 -3.97 -15.30 -13.16
C VAL A 298 -4.44 -14.48 -14.37
N GLY A 299 -3.53 -13.74 -15.01
CA GLY A 299 -3.83 -12.78 -16.08
C GLY A 299 -4.69 -11.61 -15.60
N GLY A 300 -5.45 -11.00 -16.49
CA GLY A 300 -6.81 -10.44 -16.29
C GLY A 300 -7.10 -9.40 -15.20
N VAL A 301 -6.14 -9.08 -14.34
CA VAL A 301 -6.37 -8.25 -13.16
C VAL A 301 -6.68 -6.81 -13.54
N SER A 302 -7.62 -6.22 -12.80
CA SER A 302 -7.94 -4.82 -13.00
C SER A 302 -6.86 -3.93 -12.37
N THR A 303 -6.92 -2.62 -12.66
CA THR A 303 -6.04 -1.65 -12.00
C THR A 303 -6.15 -1.72 -10.48
N LEU A 304 -7.33 -2.09 -9.94
CA LEU A 304 -7.52 -2.27 -8.50
C LEU A 304 -6.77 -3.51 -8.00
N GLY A 305 -6.79 -4.64 -8.72
CA GLY A 305 -5.96 -5.81 -8.37
C GLY A 305 -4.47 -5.48 -8.36
N SER A 306 -4.00 -4.71 -9.35
CA SER A 306 -2.63 -4.20 -9.36
C SER A 306 -2.35 -3.29 -8.17
N MET A 307 -3.30 -2.43 -7.77
CA MET A 307 -3.13 -1.62 -6.56
C MET A 307 -3.05 -2.49 -5.29
N ALA A 308 -3.89 -3.52 -5.17
CA ALA A 308 -3.85 -4.42 -4.01
C ALA A 308 -2.53 -5.18 -3.92
N LEU A 309 -2.02 -5.71 -5.03
CA LEU A 309 -0.69 -6.34 -5.03
C LEU A 309 0.39 -5.33 -4.66
N ASN A 310 0.33 -4.09 -5.18
CA ASN A 310 1.27 -3.04 -4.82
C ASN A 310 1.27 -2.76 -3.31
N GLU A 311 0.09 -2.70 -2.69
CA GLU A 311 -0.06 -2.51 -1.25
C GLU A 311 0.33 -3.75 -0.43
N ILE A 312 0.22 -4.97 -0.96
CA ILE A 312 0.80 -6.17 -0.34
C ILE A 312 2.33 -6.03 -0.24
N PHE A 313 2.97 -5.52 -1.30
CA PHE A 313 4.42 -5.20 -1.28
C PHE A 313 4.79 -4.04 -0.33
N ALA A 314 3.81 -3.30 0.23
CA ALA A 314 4.07 -2.32 1.29
C ALA A 314 4.43 -2.97 2.64
N GLY A 315 4.34 -4.30 2.73
CA GLY A 315 4.80 -5.10 3.86
C GLY A 315 6.31 -5.26 3.96
N PHE A 316 7.10 -4.75 3.01
CA PHE A 316 8.57 -4.84 3.02
C PHE A 316 9.25 -3.57 3.54
N GLU A 317 10.41 -3.69 4.19
CA GLU A 317 11.20 -2.55 4.67
C GLU A 317 11.69 -1.67 3.50
N GLU A 318 11.94 -2.30 2.33
CA GLU A 318 12.37 -1.66 1.08
C GLU A 318 11.21 -1.05 0.27
N SER A 319 9.97 -1.13 0.76
CA SER A 319 8.77 -0.58 0.09
C SER A 319 8.98 0.82 -0.52
N PRO A 320 9.63 1.80 0.16
CA PRO A 320 9.89 3.11 -0.43
C PRO A 320 10.84 3.09 -1.65
N ILE A 321 11.79 2.15 -1.70
CA ILE A 321 12.79 2.02 -2.78
C ILE A 321 12.18 1.29 -3.97
N ILE A 322 11.44 0.21 -3.72
CA ILE A 322 10.80 -0.57 -4.78
C ILE A 322 9.46 0.04 -5.23
N VAL A 323 8.95 1.03 -4.49
CA VAL A 323 7.66 1.70 -4.68
C VAL A 323 6.48 0.73 -4.50
N GLY A 324 6.59 -0.11 -3.47
CA GLY A 324 5.57 -1.05 -3.05
C GLY A 324 4.56 -0.38 -2.14
N GLY A 325 3.48 0.18 -2.70
CA GLY A 325 2.33 0.73 -1.96
C GLY A 325 2.61 1.90 -1.01
N PHE A 326 1.55 2.61 -0.61
CA PHE A 326 1.68 3.77 0.29
C PHE A 326 1.47 3.39 1.76
N SER A 327 0.77 2.29 2.03
CA SER A 327 0.46 1.84 3.40
C SER A 327 1.68 1.30 4.17
N GLY A 328 2.85 1.34 3.55
CA GLY A 328 4.15 1.07 4.13
C GLY A 328 4.66 2.20 5.05
N GLY A 329 4.20 3.42 4.81
CA GLY A 329 4.84 4.65 5.29
C GLY A 329 5.80 5.23 4.23
N PRO A 330 6.36 6.43 4.46
CA PRO A 330 6.29 7.17 5.71
C PRO A 330 5.04 8.03 5.88
N VAL A 331 4.22 8.18 4.84
CA VAL A 331 2.96 8.93 4.88
C VAL A 331 1.77 8.04 5.22
N ASN A 332 0.74 8.63 5.80
CA ASN A 332 -0.54 7.97 6.02
C ASN A 332 -1.39 7.97 4.75
N ALA A 333 -1.56 6.79 4.15
CA ALA A 333 -2.40 6.61 2.98
C ALA A 333 -3.90 6.69 3.32
N PRO A 334 -4.77 7.01 2.35
CA PRO A 334 -6.22 6.83 2.48
C PRO A 334 -6.57 5.41 2.94
N THR A 335 -7.65 5.23 3.71
CA THR A 335 -7.98 3.93 4.34
C THR A 335 -8.17 2.81 3.34
N GLY A 336 -8.60 3.12 2.11
CA GLY A 336 -8.76 2.15 1.01
C GLY A 336 -7.45 1.48 0.57
N HIS A 337 -6.30 1.99 1.01
CA HIS A 337 -4.97 1.49 0.66
C HIS A 337 -4.29 0.69 1.77
N LEU A 338 -4.84 0.63 2.99
CA LEU A 338 -4.14 0.13 4.19
C LEU A 338 -3.99 -1.41 4.23
N CYS A 339 -3.31 -1.98 3.23
CA CYS A 339 -3.10 -3.42 3.08
C CYS A 339 -1.70 -3.89 3.51
N GLY A 340 -0.75 -2.97 3.67
CA GLY A 340 0.67 -3.26 3.91
C GLY A 340 0.97 -4.05 5.19
N ASP A 341 0.03 -4.10 6.14
CA ASP A 341 0.20 -4.91 7.34
C ASP A 341 -0.19 -6.39 7.14
N SER A 342 -0.83 -6.75 6.02
CA SER A 342 -1.31 -8.12 5.78
C SER A 342 -0.20 -9.17 5.85
N VAL A 343 0.88 -9.00 5.06
CA VAL A 343 2.03 -9.92 5.04
C VAL A 343 2.80 -9.91 6.37
N PRO A 344 3.23 -8.75 6.91
CA PRO A 344 3.91 -8.69 8.21
C PRO A 344 3.15 -9.41 9.32
N VAL A 345 1.83 -9.18 9.42
CA VAL A 345 1.03 -9.77 10.50
C VAL A 345 0.88 -11.28 10.33
N ILE A 346 0.65 -11.80 9.12
CA ILE A 346 0.62 -13.25 8.91
C ILE A 346 1.96 -13.85 9.36
N ARG A 347 3.10 -13.29 8.93
CA ARG A 347 4.42 -13.83 9.31
C ARG A 347 4.69 -13.72 10.81
N LEU A 348 4.30 -12.63 11.46
CA LEU A 348 4.40 -12.48 12.91
C LEU A 348 3.55 -13.52 13.65
N LEU A 349 2.34 -13.79 13.18
CA LEU A 349 1.49 -14.83 13.76
C LEU A 349 2.10 -16.22 13.59
N LEU A 350 2.70 -16.53 12.45
CA LEU A 350 3.41 -17.80 12.25
C LEU A 350 4.64 -17.90 13.17
N LYS A 351 5.45 -16.84 13.25
CA LYS A 351 6.61 -16.73 14.15
C LYS A 351 6.21 -16.97 15.62
N TYR A 352 5.11 -16.38 16.05
CA TYR A 352 4.61 -16.47 17.42
C TYR A 352 3.55 -17.57 17.63
N LYS A 353 3.40 -18.50 16.68
CA LYS A 353 2.49 -19.65 16.78
C LYS A 353 1.05 -19.26 17.16
N GLY A 354 0.57 -18.14 16.61
CA GLY A 354 -0.78 -17.63 16.84
C GLY A 354 -0.94 -16.68 18.03
N ASP A 355 0.13 -16.33 18.75
CA ASP A 355 0.06 -15.31 19.81
C ASP A 355 -0.15 -13.90 19.22
N VAL A 356 -1.41 -13.47 19.25
CA VAL A 356 -1.85 -12.14 18.75
C VAL A 356 -1.31 -10.98 19.59
N TYR A 357 -0.96 -11.18 20.86
CA TYR A 357 -0.45 -10.10 21.71
C TYR A 357 1.02 -9.83 21.41
N ALA A 358 1.83 -10.88 21.27
CA ALA A 358 3.22 -10.76 20.85
C ALA A 358 3.34 -10.13 19.46
N ALA A 359 2.50 -10.58 18.51
CA ALA A 359 2.44 -10.00 17.17
C ALA A 359 2.02 -8.52 17.19
N ALA A 360 1.07 -8.13 18.04
CA ALA A 360 0.57 -6.76 18.13
C ALA A 360 1.64 -5.76 18.61
N GLU A 361 2.52 -6.17 19.54
CA GLU A 361 3.62 -5.32 20.00
C GLU A 361 4.63 -5.02 18.89
N ASP A 362 4.98 -6.01 18.07
CA ASP A 362 5.87 -5.81 16.92
C ASP A 362 5.22 -4.92 15.84
N VAL A 363 3.91 -5.09 15.61
CA VAL A 363 3.14 -4.20 14.72
C VAL A 363 3.21 -2.75 15.16
N LYS A 364 2.89 -2.52 16.43
CA LYS A 364 2.94 -1.20 17.04
C LYS A 364 4.34 -0.60 16.90
N LYS A 365 5.39 -1.37 17.22
CA LYS A 365 6.79 -0.93 17.13
C LYS A 365 7.17 -0.49 15.73
N TYR A 366 6.91 -1.28 14.69
CA TYR A 366 7.30 -0.85 13.34
C TYR A 366 6.45 0.33 12.84
N LYS A 367 5.16 0.42 13.18
CA LYS A 367 4.33 1.60 12.85
C LYS A 367 4.89 2.87 13.48
N PHE A 368 5.33 2.82 14.74
CA PHE A 368 5.97 3.95 15.41
C PHE A 368 7.32 4.37 14.80
N ASN A 369 7.98 3.50 14.04
CA ASN A 369 9.26 3.81 13.42
C ASN A 369 9.12 4.25 11.96
N SER A 370 8.14 3.71 11.23
CA SER A 370 8.04 3.94 9.80
C SER A 370 7.24 5.18 9.40
N PHE A 371 6.34 5.69 10.25
CA PHE A 371 5.41 6.76 9.87
C PHE A 371 5.80 8.13 10.43
N ILE A 372 5.50 9.18 9.66
CA ILE A 372 5.61 10.58 10.08
C ILE A 372 4.61 10.85 11.21
N ASP A 373 3.34 10.47 11.04
CA ASP A 373 2.33 10.53 12.10
C ASP A 373 1.85 9.13 12.51
N PRO A 374 2.60 8.45 13.40
CA PRO A 374 2.27 7.09 13.81
C PRO A 374 0.99 7.01 14.67
N GLU A 375 0.60 8.09 15.35
CA GLU A 375 -0.66 8.14 16.09
C GLU A 375 -1.83 8.02 15.12
N MET A 376 -1.83 8.81 14.05
CA MET A 376 -2.87 8.75 13.03
C MET A 376 -2.79 7.48 12.19
N ALA A 377 -1.58 6.93 11.94
CA ALA A 377 -1.40 5.64 11.27
C ALA A 377 -2.10 4.50 12.02
N LEU A 378 -1.90 4.44 13.35
CA LEU A 378 -2.53 3.42 14.18
C LEU A 378 -4.03 3.67 14.36
N CYS A 379 -4.49 4.92 14.41
CA CYS A 379 -5.93 5.22 14.36
C CYS A 379 -6.56 4.65 13.08
N ALA A 380 -5.99 4.92 11.92
CA ALA A 380 -6.50 4.44 10.63
C ALA A 380 -6.44 2.90 10.53
N THR A 381 -5.36 2.30 11.03
CA THR A 381 -5.22 0.84 11.14
C THR A 381 -6.35 0.23 11.97
N ASN A 382 -6.68 0.83 13.12
CA ASN A 382 -7.79 0.38 13.97
C ASN A 382 -9.13 0.46 13.23
N THR A 383 -9.40 1.61 12.60
CA THR A 383 -10.63 1.86 11.86
C THR A 383 -10.84 0.81 10.76
N VAL A 384 -9.81 0.57 9.94
CA VAL A 384 -9.88 -0.42 8.85
C VAL A 384 -9.99 -1.84 9.39
N ALA A 385 -9.22 -2.20 10.41
CA ALA A 385 -9.25 -3.55 10.97
C ALA A 385 -10.62 -3.88 11.59
N ARG A 386 -11.24 -2.93 12.31
CA ARG A 386 -12.60 -3.09 12.83
C ARG A 386 -13.63 -3.24 11.72
N LYS A 387 -13.51 -2.46 10.65
CA LYS A 387 -14.40 -2.62 9.50
C LYS A 387 -14.21 -3.97 8.80
N ALA A 388 -12.97 -4.45 8.68
CA ALA A 388 -12.67 -5.76 8.14
C ALA A 388 -13.28 -6.89 9.01
N GLU A 389 -13.34 -6.75 10.33
CA GLU A 389 -13.98 -7.75 11.21
C GLU A 389 -15.50 -7.90 10.98
N GLU A 390 -16.18 -6.86 10.49
CA GLU A 390 -17.58 -6.94 10.09
C GLU A 390 -17.78 -7.77 8.81
N VAL A 391 -16.73 -7.90 7.99
CA VAL A 391 -16.72 -8.72 6.77
C VAL A 391 -16.28 -10.15 7.09
N TRP A 392 -15.07 -10.29 7.64
CA TRP A 392 -14.50 -11.58 8.02
C TRP A 392 -13.47 -11.39 9.13
N ARG A 393 -13.84 -11.82 10.35
CA ARG A 393 -12.96 -11.78 11.53
C ARG A 393 -11.87 -12.86 11.47
N GLY A 394 -10.75 -12.59 12.13
CA GLY A 394 -9.67 -13.56 12.25
C GLY A 394 -8.45 -13.01 13.01
N PRO A 395 -7.36 -13.78 13.06
CA PRO A 395 -6.20 -13.45 13.90
C PRO A 395 -5.43 -12.21 13.39
N VAL A 396 -5.48 -11.90 12.09
CA VAL A 396 -4.79 -10.74 11.50
C VAL A 396 -5.47 -9.44 11.95
N THR A 397 -6.78 -9.31 11.78
CA THR A 397 -7.53 -8.11 12.23
C THR A 397 -7.50 -7.97 13.74
N LYS A 398 -7.59 -9.07 14.50
CA LYS A 398 -7.48 -9.05 15.96
C LYS A 398 -6.13 -8.48 16.42
N THR A 399 -5.04 -8.90 15.78
CA THR A 399 -3.68 -8.39 16.05
C THR A 399 -3.60 -6.89 15.76
N LEU A 400 -4.13 -6.44 14.62
CA LEU A 400 -4.12 -5.03 14.23
C LEU A 400 -4.95 -4.15 15.18
N ILE A 401 -6.10 -4.63 15.64
CA ILE A 401 -6.92 -3.95 16.65
C ILE A 401 -6.12 -3.83 17.96
N LEU A 402 -5.55 -4.93 18.48
CA LEU A 402 -4.76 -4.91 19.70
C LEU A 402 -3.55 -3.96 19.62
N ALA A 403 -2.85 -3.93 18.49
CA ALA A 403 -1.69 -3.06 18.27
C ALA A 403 -2.05 -1.56 18.31
N SER A 404 -3.29 -1.23 17.96
CA SER A 404 -3.73 0.15 17.70
C SER A 404 -4.70 0.72 18.73
N GLU A 405 -5.43 -0.12 19.47
CA GLU A 405 -6.53 0.28 20.36
C GLU A 405 -6.10 1.33 21.37
N GLY A 406 -5.06 1.06 22.15
CA GLY A 406 -4.58 1.99 23.18
C GLY A 406 -4.04 3.30 22.61
N VAL A 407 -3.50 3.29 21.38
CA VAL A 407 -3.04 4.52 20.72
C VAL A 407 -4.21 5.35 20.23
N ARG A 408 -5.21 4.72 19.59
CA ARG A 408 -6.47 5.36 19.20
C ARG A 408 -7.17 5.98 20.41
N ASP A 409 -7.29 5.25 21.50
CA ASP A 409 -8.02 5.70 22.67
C ASP A 409 -7.33 6.89 23.35
N ARG A 410 -6.00 6.85 23.44
CA ARG A 410 -5.21 7.99 23.90
C ARG A 410 -5.37 9.21 22.97
N ALA A 411 -5.37 8.99 21.65
CA ALA A 411 -5.54 10.05 20.66
C ALA A 411 -6.90 10.75 20.80
N ILE A 412 -7.96 9.98 21.07
CA ILE A 412 -9.30 10.50 21.31
C ILE A 412 -9.34 11.24 22.66
N TYR A 413 -8.87 10.61 23.73
CA TYR A 413 -8.90 11.16 25.08
C TYR A 413 -8.19 12.52 25.17
N ARG A 414 -6.94 12.62 24.66
CA ARG A 414 -6.17 13.87 24.74
C ARG A 414 -6.85 15.03 24.02
N ARG A 415 -7.48 14.75 22.88
CA ARG A 415 -8.21 15.75 22.09
C ARG A 415 -9.50 16.17 22.79
N ALA A 416 -10.21 15.23 23.39
CA ALA A 416 -11.43 15.52 24.14
C ALA A 416 -11.14 16.37 25.39
N VAL A 417 -10.06 16.05 26.12
CA VAL A 417 -9.57 16.84 27.26
C VAL A 417 -9.24 18.27 26.82
N LYS A 418 -8.42 18.43 25.79
CA LYS A 418 -8.04 19.74 25.28
C LYS A 418 -9.25 20.54 24.78
N ALA A 419 -10.17 19.89 24.06
CA ALA A 419 -11.40 20.53 23.58
C ALA A 419 -12.27 21.02 24.74
N TYR A 420 -12.46 20.20 25.78
CA TYR A 420 -13.22 20.58 26.96
C TYR A 420 -12.61 21.79 27.66
N GLU A 421 -11.31 21.74 27.94
CA GLU A 421 -10.59 22.80 28.65
C GLU A 421 -10.62 24.13 27.88
N MET A 422 -10.38 24.09 26.57
CA MET A 422 -10.43 25.28 25.73
C MET A 422 -11.83 25.88 25.65
N ILE A 423 -12.88 25.07 25.48
CA ILE A 423 -14.26 25.58 25.41
C ILE A 423 -14.70 26.17 26.76
N LYS A 424 -14.34 25.52 27.88
CA LYS A 424 -14.57 26.07 29.22
C LYS A 424 -13.82 27.39 29.47
N ALA A 425 -12.68 27.59 28.82
CA ALA A 425 -11.94 28.85 28.80
C ALA A 425 -12.51 29.90 27.82
N GLY A 426 -13.67 29.65 27.21
CA GLY A 426 -14.36 30.58 26.33
C GLY A 426 -13.96 30.51 24.84
N LYS A 427 -13.18 29.49 24.45
CA LYS A 427 -12.85 29.27 23.03
C LYS A 427 -14.02 28.65 22.26
N THR A 428 -14.14 29.04 21.01
CA THR A 428 -15.12 28.46 20.08
C THR A 428 -14.68 27.08 19.59
N VAL A 429 -15.64 26.28 19.10
CA VAL A 429 -15.36 24.98 18.47
C VAL A 429 -14.36 25.10 17.30
N SER A 430 -14.46 26.19 16.54
CA SER A 430 -13.55 26.48 15.43
C SER A 430 -12.11 26.75 15.89
N GLU A 431 -11.92 27.49 17.00
CA GLU A 431 -10.60 27.73 17.57
C GLU A 431 -9.96 26.45 18.13
N VAL A 432 -10.77 25.57 18.73
CA VAL A 432 -10.29 24.26 19.20
C VAL A 432 -9.83 23.39 18.04
N ALA A 433 -10.66 23.25 17.00
CA ALA A 433 -10.34 22.45 15.83
C ALA A 433 -9.07 22.97 15.13
N LYS A 434 -8.94 24.31 15.00
CA LYS A 434 -7.72 24.95 14.50
C LYS A 434 -6.49 24.59 15.35
N ALA A 435 -6.59 24.67 16.67
CA ALA A 435 -5.47 24.37 17.56
C ALA A 435 -5.02 22.90 17.50
N LEU A 436 -5.90 21.96 17.14
CA LEU A 436 -5.53 20.55 16.91
C LEU A 436 -4.82 20.34 15.57
N ASP A 437 -5.21 21.09 14.53
CA ASP A 437 -4.54 21.07 13.24
C ASP A 437 -3.17 21.75 13.28
N ASP A 438 -3.06 22.87 14.00
CA ASP A 438 -1.79 23.57 14.21
C ASP A 438 -0.76 22.66 14.94
N GLU A 439 -1.19 21.91 15.96
CA GLU A 439 -0.34 20.89 16.62
C GLU A 439 0.11 19.79 15.66
N ARG A 440 -0.80 19.32 14.81
CA ARG A 440 -0.47 18.27 13.83
C ARG A 440 0.53 18.78 12.81
N LYS A 441 0.35 20.01 12.32
CA LYS A 441 1.29 20.67 11.39
C LYS A 441 2.70 20.71 11.98
N GLU A 442 2.84 21.23 13.20
CA GLU A 442 4.14 21.32 13.88
C GLU A 442 4.77 19.93 14.08
N TYR A 443 3.95 18.94 14.43
CA TYR A 443 4.40 17.57 14.60
C TYR A 443 4.92 16.97 13.27
N VAL A 444 4.20 17.16 12.17
CA VAL A 444 4.60 16.69 10.83
C VAL A 444 5.85 17.40 10.35
N GLU A 445 5.97 18.71 10.54
CA GLU A 445 7.18 19.48 10.22
C GLU A 445 8.39 18.91 10.98
N LYS A 446 8.29 18.77 12.30
CA LYS A 446 9.38 18.29 13.16
C LYS A 446 9.78 16.84 12.85
N ARG A 447 8.81 15.93 12.84
CA ARG A 447 9.07 14.50 12.69
C ARG A 447 9.35 14.11 11.24
N GLY A 448 8.65 14.72 10.29
CA GLY A 448 8.90 14.54 8.87
C GLY A 448 10.32 14.97 8.50
N SER A 449 10.76 16.13 8.98
CA SER A 449 12.15 16.61 8.83
C SER A 449 13.17 15.60 9.37
N ALA A 450 12.94 15.08 10.58
CA ALA A 450 13.84 14.08 11.19
C ALA A 450 13.89 12.76 10.39
N LEU A 451 12.73 12.26 9.93
CA LEU A 451 12.64 11.01 9.17
C LEU A 451 13.28 11.15 7.79
N LEU A 452 13.00 12.25 7.08
CA LEU A 452 13.64 12.54 5.79
C LEU A 452 15.16 12.73 5.95
N SER A 453 15.60 13.34 7.05
CA SER A 453 17.04 13.46 7.32
C SER A 453 17.70 12.09 7.48
N ALA A 454 17.09 11.20 8.25
CA ALA A 454 17.59 9.83 8.42
C ALA A 454 17.59 9.05 7.09
N PHE A 455 16.55 9.22 6.27
CA PHE A 455 16.41 8.52 4.99
C PHE A 455 17.42 9.00 3.94
N THR A 456 17.70 10.31 3.89
CA THR A 456 18.55 10.92 2.85
C THR A 456 20.01 11.05 3.27
N GLY A 457 20.32 10.88 4.55
CA GLY A 457 21.65 11.13 5.12
C GLY A 457 22.03 12.62 5.18
N LYS A 458 21.11 13.52 4.84
CA LYS A 458 21.30 14.98 4.87
C LYS A 458 20.52 15.60 6.03
N LYS A 459 20.96 16.74 6.54
CA LYS A 459 20.19 17.47 7.55
C LYS A 459 19.08 18.27 6.86
N ILE A 460 17.84 17.82 6.98
CA ILE A 460 16.66 18.45 6.38
C ILE A 460 15.77 19.04 7.47
N GLU A 461 15.38 20.31 7.31
CA GLU A 461 14.40 20.99 8.17
C GLU A 461 13.37 21.70 7.27
N VAL A 462 12.09 21.33 7.36
CA VAL A 462 10.99 21.93 6.56
C VAL A 462 10.04 22.67 7.47
N LYS A 463 9.61 23.86 7.05
CA LYS A 463 8.60 24.68 7.74
C LYS A 463 7.63 25.30 6.74
N PHE A 464 6.35 24.92 6.81
CA PHE A 464 5.32 25.49 5.96
C PHE A 464 5.02 26.93 6.35
N THR A 465 5.24 27.84 5.42
CA THR A 465 4.96 29.28 5.58
C THR A 465 3.51 29.60 5.26
N GLU A 466 2.93 28.89 4.29
CA GLU A 466 1.53 29.07 3.90
C GLU A 466 0.91 27.75 3.42
N ILE A 467 -0.31 27.47 3.88
CA ILE A 467 -1.16 26.39 3.37
C ILE A 467 -2.57 26.97 3.25
N ARG A 468 -3.08 27.07 2.02
CA ARG A 468 -4.43 27.58 1.76
C ARG A 468 -5.05 26.96 0.51
N PRO A 469 -6.38 27.01 0.36
CA PRO A 469 -7.05 26.66 -0.89
C PRO A 469 -6.74 27.63 -2.04
N GLN A 470 -7.16 27.24 -3.24
CA GLN A 470 -7.22 28.07 -4.45
C GLN A 470 -5.85 28.62 -4.87
N ALA A 471 -4.96 27.72 -5.28
CA ALA A 471 -3.71 28.12 -5.94
C ALA A 471 -3.92 28.67 -7.35
N ARG A 472 -4.94 28.17 -8.06
CA ARG A 472 -5.21 28.45 -9.49
C ARG A 472 -6.71 28.64 -9.78
N ARG A 473 -7.59 28.00 -9.01
CA ARG A 473 -9.04 27.98 -9.21
C ARG A 473 -9.72 28.97 -8.26
N HIS A 474 -10.95 29.36 -8.60
CA HIS A 474 -11.73 30.36 -7.84
C HIS A 474 -13.17 29.91 -7.51
N ASP A 475 -13.49 28.62 -7.72
CA ASP A 475 -14.84 28.10 -7.47
C ASP A 475 -15.09 27.81 -5.97
N PRO A 476 -16.35 27.87 -5.49
CA PRO A 476 -16.67 27.68 -4.07
C PRO A 476 -16.28 26.30 -3.51
N PHE A 477 -16.15 25.28 -4.34
CA PHE A 477 -15.77 23.95 -3.88
C PHE A 477 -14.28 23.91 -3.52
N THR A 478 -13.42 24.47 -4.38
CA THR A 478 -11.98 24.56 -4.11
C THR A 478 -11.63 25.60 -3.05
N GLU A 479 -12.46 26.63 -2.85
CA GLU A 479 -12.34 27.56 -1.70
C GLU A 479 -12.45 26.82 -0.37
N LYS A 480 -13.30 25.80 -0.31
CA LYS A 480 -13.58 25.08 0.92
C LYS A 480 -12.63 23.90 1.16
N TYR A 481 -12.24 23.18 0.11
CA TYR A 481 -11.47 21.94 0.21
C TYR A 481 -10.13 22.09 -0.50
N TRP A 482 -9.12 22.49 0.28
CA TRP A 482 -7.80 22.86 -0.25
C TRP A 482 -7.08 21.71 -0.97
N GLY A 483 -7.40 20.45 -0.68
CA GLY A 483 -6.81 19.29 -1.34
C GLY A 483 -7.10 19.17 -2.84
N PHE A 484 -8.10 19.90 -3.36
CA PHE A 484 -8.44 19.90 -4.78
C PHE A 484 -7.75 21.00 -5.60
N ASP A 485 -7.18 22.01 -4.95
CA ASP A 485 -6.34 23.04 -5.55
C ASP A 485 -5.50 23.73 -4.47
N SER A 486 -4.40 23.09 -4.07
CA SER A 486 -3.61 23.48 -2.90
C SER A 486 -2.59 24.56 -3.24
N TYR A 487 -2.57 25.64 -2.45
CA TYR A 487 -1.47 26.60 -2.42
C TYR A 487 -0.61 26.31 -1.19
N VAL A 488 0.63 25.88 -1.42
CA VAL A 488 1.53 25.49 -0.33
C VAL A 488 2.92 26.03 -0.59
N SER A 489 3.38 26.85 0.34
CA SER A 489 4.74 27.41 0.36
C SER A 489 5.44 27.02 1.65
N TYR A 490 6.76 26.87 1.59
CA TYR A 490 7.56 26.48 2.75
C TYR A 490 8.99 26.95 2.63
N ASP A 491 9.60 27.15 3.79
CA ASP A 491 11.03 27.29 3.93
C ASP A 491 11.61 25.91 4.20
N ILE A 492 12.75 25.61 3.60
CA ILE A 492 13.49 24.38 3.84
C ILE A 492 14.97 24.67 4.00
N SER A 493 15.60 23.99 4.95
CA SER A 493 17.04 23.91 5.08
C SER A 493 17.54 22.53 4.69
N ILE A 494 18.59 22.47 3.87
CA ILE A 494 19.32 21.22 3.56
C ILE A 494 20.80 21.48 3.83
N ASP A 495 21.38 20.76 4.79
CA ASP A 495 22.77 20.92 5.24
C ASP A 495 23.15 22.39 5.54
N GLY A 496 22.19 23.15 6.10
CA GLY A 496 22.36 24.56 6.47
C GLY A 496 22.08 25.57 5.36
N LYS A 497 21.96 25.14 4.09
CA LYS A 497 21.50 26.00 3.00
C LYS A 497 19.99 26.20 3.07
N GLN A 498 19.51 27.43 2.93
CA GLN A 498 18.09 27.78 3.06
C GLN A 498 17.47 28.00 1.67
N PHE A 499 16.26 27.51 1.48
CA PHE A 499 15.46 27.66 0.27
C PHE A 499 14.05 28.11 0.66
N HIS A 500 13.47 28.99 -0.14
CA HIS A 500 12.05 29.25 -0.10
C HIS A 500 11.40 28.62 -1.33
N ILE A 501 10.44 27.73 -1.11
CA ILE A 501 9.65 27.11 -2.17
C ILE A 501 8.28 27.78 -2.19
N GLU A 502 8.05 28.59 -3.22
CA GLU A 502 6.76 29.24 -3.45
C GLU A 502 5.82 28.32 -4.23
N ASN A 503 4.65 28.02 -3.65
CA ASN A 503 3.55 27.30 -4.29
C ASN A 503 3.98 26.03 -5.05
N ILE A 504 4.28 24.98 -4.28
CA ILE A 504 4.81 23.72 -4.82
C ILE A 504 3.92 23.10 -5.92
N PHE A 505 2.60 23.25 -5.82
CA PHE A 505 1.66 22.59 -6.73
C PHE A 505 1.50 23.30 -8.08
N ALA A 506 1.34 24.63 -8.07
CA ALA A 506 1.00 25.37 -9.27
C ALA A 506 2.19 26.12 -9.90
N LYS A 507 3.31 26.25 -9.17
CA LYS A 507 4.48 26.99 -9.61
C LYS A 507 5.75 26.15 -9.56
N ALA A 508 6.23 25.77 -8.38
CA ALA A 508 7.59 25.24 -8.24
C ALA A 508 7.83 23.91 -8.99
N ILE A 509 6.91 22.94 -8.89
CA ILE A 509 7.02 21.68 -9.64
C ILE A 509 6.87 21.90 -11.16
N PRO A 510 5.83 22.60 -11.65
CA PRO A 510 5.71 22.90 -13.08
C PRO A 510 6.93 23.61 -13.67
N ASP A 511 7.41 24.69 -13.03
CA ASP A 511 8.59 25.46 -13.48
C ASP A 511 9.82 24.55 -13.60
N PHE A 512 10.04 23.67 -12.61
CA PHE A 512 11.17 22.75 -12.57
C PHE A 512 11.08 21.67 -13.66
N VAL A 513 9.94 20.99 -13.75
CA VAL A 513 9.77 19.82 -14.63
C VAL A 513 9.66 20.20 -16.10
N LEU A 514 8.96 21.29 -16.43
CA LEU A 514 8.69 21.68 -17.83
C LEU A 514 9.76 22.61 -18.40
N GLU A 515 10.25 23.54 -17.59
CA GLU A 515 11.11 24.61 -18.08
C GLU A 515 12.56 24.48 -17.63
N GLY A 516 12.85 23.56 -16.70
CA GLY A 516 14.16 23.50 -16.03
C GLY A 516 14.47 24.78 -15.24
N LYS A 517 13.44 25.56 -14.90
CA LYS A 517 13.56 26.86 -14.23
C LYS A 517 13.20 26.74 -12.75
N GLY A 518 13.36 27.84 -12.03
CA GLY A 518 13.02 27.93 -10.60
C GLY A 518 14.11 27.42 -9.66
N VAL A 519 15.21 26.86 -10.19
CA VAL A 519 16.41 26.55 -9.41
C VAL A 519 17.10 27.86 -9.02
N PRO A 520 17.25 28.19 -7.72
CA PRO A 520 17.91 29.42 -7.29
C PRO A 520 19.39 29.46 -7.70
N GLU A 521 19.94 30.67 -7.85
CA GLU A 521 21.35 30.86 -8.16
C GLU A 521 22.24 30.20 -7.08
N GLY A 522 23.24 29.42 -7.51
CA GLY A 522 24.12 28.67 -6.60
C GLY A 522 23.56 27.36 -6.05
N VAL A 523 22.38 26.92 -6.54
CA VAL A 523 21.75 25.64 -6.19
C VAL A 523 21.78 24.69 -7.39
N THR A 524 22.10 23.42 -7.14
CA THR A 524 22.05 22.41 -8.20
C THR A 524 20.63 21.91 -8.44
N PRO A 525 20.26 21.47 -9.67
CA PRO A 525 18.97 20.84 -9.93
C PRO A 525 18.67 19.66 -9.01
N GLU A 526 19.69 18.90 -8.61
CA GLU A 526 19.56 17.77 -7.68
C GLU A 526 19.20 18.23 -6.25
N GLU A 527 19.85 19.29 -5.75
CA GLU A 527 19.52 19.89 -4.45
C GLU A 527 18.10 20.47 -4.44
N TYR A 528 17.71 21.17 -5.51
CA TYR A 528 16.36 21.72 -5.64
C TYR A 528 15.32 20.61 -5.77
N GLY A 529 15.61 19.56 -6.54
CA GLY A 529 14.77 18.36 -6.64
C GLY A 529 14.56 17.68 -5.28
N LEU A 530 15.61 17.61 -4.45
CA LEU A 530 15.49 17.10 -3.08
C LEU A 530 14.60 18.01 -2.21
N ALA A 531 14.67 19.33 -2.38
CA ALA A 531 13.81 20.26 -1.68
C ALA A 531 12.33 20.06 -2.05
N LEU A 532 12.03 19.94 -3.35
CA LEU A 532 10.69 19.63 -3.85
C LEU A 532 10.18 18.28 -3.32
N PHE A 533 11.03 17.25 -3.32
CA PHE A 533 10.70 15.94 -2.76
C PHE A 533 10.32 16.03 -1.27
N ALA A 534 11.14 16.72 -0.46
CA ALA A 534 10.89 16.83 0.98
C ALA A 534 9.56 17.53 1.28
N GLY A 535 9.28 18.66 0.60
CA GLY A 535 7.99 19.33 0.73
C GLY A 535 6.82 18.48 0.25
N ALA A 536 6.98 17.76 -0.86
CA ALA A 536 5.95 16.89 -1.42
C ALA A 536 5.57 15.73 -0.48
N VAL A 537 6.54 15.14 0.24
CA VAL A 537 6.26 14.06 1.21
C VAL A 537 5.48 14.60 2.42
N LEU A 538 5.93 15.70 3.02
CA LEU A 538 5.28 16.26 4.21
C LEU A 538 3.89 16.82 3.90
N ILE A 539 3.68 17.44 2.73
CA ILE A 539 2.35 17.94 2.38
C ILE A 539 1.37 16.82 2.06
N GLN A 540 1.84 15.70 1.50
CA GLN A 540 1.00 14.51 1.31
C GLN A 540 0.49 13.95 2.64
N GLU A 541 1.35 13.89 3.67
CA GLU A 541 0.94 13.51 5.03
C GLU A 541 -0.19 14.39 5.58
N LEU A 542 -0.14 15.70 5.33
CA LEU A 542 -1.20 16.62 5.74
C LEU A 542 -2.47 16.50 4.87
N ALA A 543 -2.31 16.27 3.55
CA ALA A 543 -3.40 16.23 2.59
C ALA A 543 -4.22 14.92 2.64
N TYR A 544 -3.61 13.78 2.96
CA TYR A 544 -4.28 12.47 2.97
C TYR A 544 -5.20 12.21 4.17
N ILE A 545 -5.52 13.24 4.96
CA ILE A 545 -6.26 13.14 6.22
C ILE A 545 -7.70 12.60 6.14
N GLY A 546 -8.24 12.37 4.94
CA GLY A 546 -9.48 11.62 4.75
C GLY A 546 -9.52 10.32 5.57
N HIS A 547 -8.36 9.72 5.80
CA HIS A 547 -8.21 8.50 6.59
C HIS A 547 -8.57 8.66 8.09
N THR A 548 -8.40 9.84 8.71
CA THR A 548 -8.66 10.04 10.16
C THR A 548 -9.05 11.49 10.49
N ILE A 549 -10.32 11.73 10.78
CA ILE A 549 -10.91 13.08 10.92
C ILE A 549 -11.22 13.49 12.36
N ILE A 550 -10.53 12.89 13.34
CA ILE A 550 -10.83 13.10 14.77
C ILE A 550 -10.57 14.54 15.26
N ASN A 551 -9.80 15.34 14.51
CA ASN A 551 -9.66 16.78 14.74
C ASN A 551 -10.93 17.58 14.38
N ILE A 552 -11.90 16.96 13.68
CA ILE A 552 -13.22 17.54 13.41
C ILE A 552 -14.27 16.93 14.37
N THR A 553 -14.32 15.60 14.47
CA THR A 553 -15.42 14.93 15.18
C THR A 553 -15.38 15.15 16.69
N ILE A 554 -14.18 15.19 17.29
CA ILE A 554 -14.04 15.39 18.74
C ILE A 554 -14.43 16.82 19.17
N PRO A 555 -13.92 17.91 18.56
CA PRO A 555 -14.36 19.25 18.93
C PRO A 555 -15.86 19.46 18.74
N ALA A 556 -16.46 18.87 17.69
CA ALA A 556 -17.89 18.93 17.47
C ALA A 556 -18.68 18.24 18.59
N ALA A 557 -18.25 17.04 19.02
CA ALA A 557 -18.88 16.29 20.10
C ALA A 557 -18.87 17.06 21.42
N VAL A 558 -17.69 17.53 21.83
CA VAL A 558 -17.49 18.27 23.08
C VAL A 558 -18.25 19.60 23.05
N GLY A 559 -18.17 20.35 21.95
CA GLY A 559 -18.92 21.58 21.78
C GLY A 559 -20.43 21.39 21.88
N THR A 560 -20.94 20.26 21.36
CA THR A 560 -22.36 19.94 21.48
C THR A 560 -22.79 19.66 22.92
N ILE A 561 -22.01 18.86 23.65
CA ILE A 561 -22.30 18.59 25.06
C ILE A 561 -22.27 19.88 25.88
N LEU A 562 -21.38 20.82 25.53
CA LEU A 562 -21.26 22.13 26.19
C LEU A 562 -22.23 23.20 25.66
N GLY A 563 -23.26 22.80 24.90
CA GLY A 563 -24.41 23.66 24.59
C GLY A 563 -24.49 24.20 23.16
N VAL A 564 -23.58 23.83 22.26
CA VAL A 564 -23.68 24.20 20.84
C VAL A 564 -24.61 23.23 20.11
N ASP A 565 -25.50 23.73 19.24
CA ASP A 565 -26.33 22.86 18.41
C ASP A 565 -25.48 21.86 17.58
N PRO A 566 -25.83 20.56 17.48
CA PRO A 566 -25.05 19.57 16.74
C PRO A 566 -24.75 19.94 15.28
N LYS A 567 -25.71 20.56 14.57
CA LYS A 567 -25.52 20.98 13.18
C LYS A 567 -24.56 22.15 13.10
N GLU A 568 -24.59 23.07 14.06
CA GLU A 568 -23.66 24.20 14.09
C GLU A 568 -22.25 23.79 14.56
N ALA A 569 -22.14 22.97 15.61
CA ALA A 569 -20.87 22.45 16.10
C ALA A 569 -20.09 21.71 15.00
N SER A 570 -20.76 20.87 14.21
CA SER A 570 -20.14 20.14 13.10
C SER A 570 -19.59 21.05 12.00
N LYS A 571 -20.31 22.14 11.65
CA LYS A 571 -19.82 23.14 10.69
C LYS A 571 -18.64 23.93 11.23
N LEU A 572 -18.71 24.38 12.48
CA LEU A 572 -17.64 25.15 13.13
C LEU A 572 -16.37 24.31 13.24
N ALA A 573 -16.48 23.02 13.59
CA ALA A 573 -15.35 22.11 13.64
C ALA A 573 -14.71 21.89 12.27
N GLU A 574 -15.50 21.59 11.22
CA GLU A 574 -14.99 21.40 9.86
C GLU A 574 -14.32 22.68 9.32
N LYS A 575 -14.91 23.85 9.58
CA LYS A 575 -14.33 25.15 9.19
C LYS A 575 -13.02 25.45 9.92
N GLY A 576 -12.95 25.13 11.23
CA GLY A 576 -11.78 25.38 12.05
C GLY A 576 -10.62 24.44 11.75
N ALA A 577 -10.91 23.18 11.43
CA ALA A 577 -9.92 22.17 11.07
C ALA A 577 -9.47 22.35 9.61
N TYR A 578 -8.76 23.45 9.34
CA TYR A 578 -8.37 23.87 8.00
C TYR A 578 -7.44 22.88 7.27
N LEU A 579 -6.68 22.04 7.98
CA LEU A 579 -5.89 20.96 7.41
C LEU A 579 -6.72 19.69 7.27
N THR A 580 -7.41 19.29 8.34
CA THR A 580 -8.21 18.05 8.38
C THR A 580 -9.39 18.11 7.41
N SER A 581 -9.90 19.30 7.06
CA SER A 581 -10.92 19.53 6.04
C SER A 581 -10.33 19.67 4.62
N ALA A 582 -9.28 18.90 4.28
CA ALA A 582 -8.70 18.88 2.94
C ALA A 582 -9.67 18.39 1.86
N ILE A 583 -10.58 17.47 2.24
CA ILE A 583 -11.57 16.85 1.36
C ILE A 583 -12.97 16.91 1.98
N PRO A 584 -14.06 16.83 1.18
CA PRO A 584 -15.42 16.87 1.70
C PRO A 584 -15.77 15.63 2.52
N GLY A 585 -16.55 15.83 3.59
CA GLY A 585 -17.21 14.74 4.31
C GLY A 585 -17.29 14.95 5.82
N GLY A 586 -16.32 15.67 6.39
CA GLY A 586 -16.06 15.69 7.83
C GLY A 586 -17.26 16.13 8.67
N LYS A 587 -17.98 17.16 8.20
CA LYS A 587 -19.18 17.66 8.89
C LYS A 587 -20.28 16.61 9.08
N TYR A 588 -20.41 15.63 8.17
CA TYR A 588 -21.50 14.65 8.26
C TYR A 588 -21.22 13.64 9.36
N ALA A 589 -20.00 13.10 9.41
CA ALA A 589 -19.54 12.25 10.51
C ALA A 589 -19.57 13.01 11.84
N ALA A 590 -19.06 14.25 11.87
CA ALA A 590 -19.06 15.08 13.07
C ALA A 590 -20.45 15.36 13.62
N ARG A 591 -21.44 15.60 12.75
CA ARG A 591 -22.84 15.78 13.17
C ARG A 591 -23.40 14.52 13.80
N GLU A 592 -23.14 13.35 13.22
CA GLU A 592 -23.60 12.08 13.77
C GLU A 592 -22.95 11.81 15.14
N VAL A 593 -21.63 12.00 15.25
CA VAL A 593 -20.91 11.91 16.53
C VAL A 593 -21.49 12.87 17.56
N SER A 594 -21.75 14.14 17.22
CA SER A 594 -22.35 15.12 18.12
C SER A 594 -23.71 14.68 18.67
N LEU A 595 -24.57 14.10 17.82
CA LEU A 595 -25.88 13.60 18.23
C LEU A 595 -25.76 12.42 19.20
N ILE A 596 -24.87 11.48 18.91
CA ILE A 596 -24.62 10.30 19.76
C ILE A 596 -24.01 10.75 21.10
N ALA A 597 -23.01 11.64 21.06
CA ALA A 597 -22.33 12.14 22.26
C ALA A 597 -23.31 12.87 23.19
N LYS A 598 -24.18 13.72 22.64
CA LYS A 598 -25.21 14.41 23.41
C LYS A 598 -26.14 13.42 24.12
N ARG A 599 -26.62 12.41 23.39
CA ARG A 599 -27.50 11.38 23.94
C ARG A 599 -26.83 10.60 25.08
N ILE A 600 -25.59 10.13 24.87
CA ILE A 600 -24.86 9.38 25.91
C ILE A 600 -24.63 10.28 27.14
N TYR A 601 -24.27 11.54 26.93
CA TYR A 601 -24.09 12.49 28.02
C TYR A 601 -25.38 12.72 28.82
N GLU A 602 -26.53 12.89 28.15
CA GLU A 602 -27.83 13.04 28.79
C GLU A 602 -28.25 11.79 29.59
N GLU A 603 -27.94 10.60 29.09
CA GLU A 603 -28.20 9.33 29.79
C GLU A 603 -27.27 9.11 30.99
N LEU A 604 -26.05 9.65 30.95
CA LEU A 604 -25.09 9.63 32.06
C LEU A 604 -25.36 10.72 33.10
N SER A 605 -26.15 11.75 32.75
CA SER A 605 -26.34 12.96 33.53
C SER A 605 -27.30 12.77 34.70
#